data_AF-A0A7I9ZIG6-F1
#
_entry.id   AF-A0A7I9ZIG6-F1
#
_cell.length_a   1.000
_cell.length_b   1.000
_cell.length_c   1.000
_cell.angle_alpha   90.00
_cell.angle_beta   90.00
_cell.angle_gamma   90.00
#
_symmetry.space_group_name_H-M   'P 1'
#
loop_
_entity.id
_entity.type
_entity.pdbx_description
1 polymer ?
#
loop_
_entity_poly.entity_id
_entity_poly.type
_entity_poly.pdbx_seq_one_letter_code
_entity_poly.pdbx_strand_id
1 'polypeptide(L)'
;MAKRRPLLRALLELANAANGVRPLAREGYSTIPVFAFGWPTSEMSPLYLAGSVLDAARRGLRGDFRSGQGRIALLLTAVTWGLLYLIHRRNVESQPHFEDPLREALGDEYPAIAEKAKPDRRRVVGVWPNELVRRRYVEKAGTIQYGPHGEVNQADIWRRSDLPRDGKAPVLLQVPGGAWSIGMRKPQAYPLLSHLADHGWICVSIDYRVSPRNTWPDHMVDVKRALAWIKEHIAEYGGDPDFVAITGGSAGGHLSALAALTPGDPQFQPGFEDADTSVVAAVPIYGRYDWISAQGSGRREFLGFLQKFVVKKPILANREIYADASPSYRLRADAPPFFILHGQDDSIIPVPEGREFAEALRAVSTSPVVYAEIPHAQHAFDFYYGSPRAHYTAQAVEEFLYWVQAKRKVAPASG
;
A
#
# COMPACT_ATOMS: atom_id res chain seq x y z
N MET A 1 27.81 -26.61 26.11
CA MET A 1 27.84 -25.18 25.73
C MET A 1 27.71 -25.08 24.22
N ALA A 2 26.74 -24.30 23.70
CA ALA A 2 26.63 -24.06 22.26
C ALA A 2 27.93 -23.40 21.73
N LYS A 3 28.43 -23.88 20.58
CA LYS A 3 29.65 -23.37 19.96
C LYS A 3 29.45 -21.89 19.58
N ARG A 4 30.21 -20.98 20.17
CA ARG A 4 30.14 -19.54 19.84
C ARG A 4 30.56 -19.35 18.38
N ARG A 5 29.68 -18.80 17.54
CA ARG A 5 29.93 -18.53 16.11
C ARG A 5 29.80 -17.03 15.79
N PRO A 6 30.66 -16.17 16.35
CA PRO A 6 30.54 -14.71 16.21
C PRO A 6 30.65 -14.26 14.75
N LEU A 7 31.52 -14.90 13.96
CA LEU A 7 31.75 -14.54 12.56
C LEU A 7 30.53 -14.84 11.67
N LEU A 8 29.94 -16.05 11.79
CA LEU A 8 28.75 -16.43 11.02
C LEU A 8 27.59 -15.47 11.29
N ARG A 9 27.38 -15.10 12.55
CA ARG A 9 26.32 -14.16 12.92
C ARG A 9 26.54 -12.78 12.31
N ALA A 10 27.75 -12.24 12.41
CA ALA A 10 28.08 -10.94 11.83
C ALA A 10 27.94 -10.95 10.29
N LEU A 11 28.31 -12.04 9.63
CA LEU A 11 28.10 -12.21 8.18
C LEU A 11 26.62 -12.25 7.79
N LEU A 12 25.78 -12.98 8.54
CA LEU A 12 24.34 -13.03 8.29
C LEU A 12 23.69 -11.66 8.48
N GLU A 13 24.09 -10.94 9.52
CA GLU A 13 23.59 -9.60 9.80
C GLU A 13 24.01 -8.60 8.72
N LEU A 14 25.28 -8.65 8.29
CA LEU A 14 25.79 -7.83 7.21
C LEU A 14 25.09 -8.14 5.88
N ALA A 15 24.89 -9.41 5.56
CA ALA A 15 24.16 -9.83 4.36
C ALA A 15 22.72 -9.30 4.37
N ASN A 16 22.06 -9.34 5.53
CA ASN A 16 20.71 -8.81 5.70
C ASN A 16 20.65 -7.27 5.57
N ALA A 17 21.62 -6.55 6.15
CA ALA A 17 21.73 -5.10 5.98
C ALA A 17 22.05 -4.72 4.53
N ALA A 18 22.94 -5.45 3.85
CA ALA A 18 23.21 -5.26 2.43
C ALA A 18 21.95 -5.46 1.58
N ASN A 19 21.17 -6.50 1.89
CA ASN A 19 19.88 -6.76 1.25
C ASN A 19 18.85 -5.63 1.49
N GLY A 20 18.89 -4.98 2.66
CA GLY A 20 18.07 -3.80 2.96
C GLY A 20 18.56 -2.52 2.27
N VAL A 21 19.86 -2.40 1.95
CA VAL A 21 20.40 -1.28 1.16
C VAL A 21 19.98 -1.39 -0.30
N ARG A 22 20.05 -2.60 -0.84
CA ARG A 22 19.60 -2.94 -2.18
C ARG A 22 19.29 -4.45 -2.24
N PRO A 23 18.16 -4.85 -2.82
CA PRO A 23 17.77 -6.27 -2.88
C PRO A 23 18.82 -7.10 -3.60
N LEU A 24 19.25 -8.20 -2.99
CA LEU A 24 20.32 -9.06 -3.52
C LEU A 24 19.87 -9.86 -4.76
N ALA A 25 18.56 -10.02 -4.95
CA ALA A 25 17.99 -10.58 -6.16
C ALA A 25 16.68 -9.85 -6.52
N ARG A 26 16.43 -9.70 -7.81
CA ARG A 26 15.25 -9.01 -8.35
C ARG A 26 14.44 -9.87 -9.32
N GLU A 27 14.83 -11.13 -9.51
CA GLU A 27 14.22 -11.99 -10.52
C GLU A 27 13.80 -13.36 -9.96
N GLY A 28 12.71 -13.87 -10.50
CA GLY A 28 12.18 -15.19 -10.20
C GLY A 28 11.84 -15.42 -8.73
N TYR A 29 11.82 -16.68 -8.30
CA TYR A 29 11.44 -17.05 -6.93
C TYR A 29 12.40 -16.58 -5.83
N SER A 30 13.62 -16.19 -6.20
CA SER A 30 14.62 -15.67 -5.25
C SER A 30 14.20 -14.34 -4.61
N THR A 31 13.26 -13.63 -5.23
CA THR A 31 12.67 -12.37 -4.75
C THR A 31 11.90 -12.53 -3.45
N ILE A 32 11.24 -13.68 -3.21
CA ILE A 32 10.42 -13.92 -2.02
C ILE A 32 11.29 -13.89 -0.73
N PRO A 33 12.35 -14.70 -0.60
CA PRO A 33 13.21 -14.62 0.57
C PRO A 33 13.95 -13.28 0.65
N VAL A 34 14.37 -12.70 -0.48
CA VAL A 34 15.01 -11.39 -0.52
C VAL A 34 14.10 -10.30 0.06
N PHE A 35 12.83 -10.28 -0.33
CA PHE A 35 11.84 -9.38 0.25
C PHE A 35 11.63 -9.65 1.74
N ALA A 36 11.37 -10.90 2.12
CA ALA A 36 11.02 -11.27 3.50
C ALA A 36 12.09 -10.88 4.53
N PHE A 37 13.37 -10.95 4.17
CA PHE A 37 14.47 -10.54 5.04
C PHE A 37 14.89 -9.07 4.84
N GLY A 38 14.82 -8.56 3.61
CA GLY A 38 15.23 -7.20 3.26
C GLY A 38 14.26 -6.12 3.75
N TRP A 39 12.95 -6.34 3.58
CA TRP A 39 11.91 -5.35 3.89
C TRP A 39 11.92 -4.88 5.35
N PRO A 40 11.93 -5.76 6.38
CA PRO A 40 11.99 -5.29 7.77
C PRO A 40 13.26 -4.48 8.03
N THR A 41 14.36 -4.86 7.39
CA THR A 41 15.65 -4.19 7.54
C THR A 41 15.66 -2.82 6.85
N SER A 42 14.99 -2.68 5.70
CA SER A 42 14.90 -1.41 4.97
C SER A 42 13.97 -0.41 5.68
N GLU A 43 12.84 -0.88 6.23
CA GLU A 43 11.82 0.01 6.81
C GLU A 43 11.93 0.20 8.33
N MET A 44 12.56 -0.76 9.04
CA MET A 44 12.74 -0.73 10.49
C MET A 44 14.22 -0.60 10.89
N SER A 45 15.05 0.01 10.03
CA SER A 45 16.49 0.14 10.24
C SER A 45 16.92 0.71 11.60
N PRO A 46 16.23 1.69 12.23
CA PRO A 46 16.58 2.14 13.58
C PRO A 46 16.41 1.06 14.65
N LEU A 47 15.38 0.22 14.54
CA LEU A 47 15.13 -0.89 15.47
C LEU A 47 16.17 -2.00 15.32
N TYR A 48 16.52 -2.33 14.07
CA TYR A 48 17.60 -3.29 13.79
C TYR A 48 18.94 -2.78 14.30
N LEU A 49 19.24 -1.48 14.11
CA LEU A 49 20.46 -0.86 14.60
C LEU A 49 20.53 -0.90 16.13
N ALA A 50 19.47 -0.47 16.82
CA ALA A 50 19.41 -0.51 18.27
C ALA A 50 19.56 -1.94 18.83
N GLY A 51 18.85 -2.91 18.24
CA GLY A 51 18.95 -4.33 18.61
C GLY A 51 20.36 -4.89 18.38
N SER A 52 21.00 -4.53 17.28
CA SER A 52 22.38 -4.92 16.96
C SER A 52 23.40 -4.36 17.94
N VAL A 53 23.30 -3.07 18.29
CA VAL A 53 24.17 -2.40 19.26
C VAL A 53 24.04 -3.05 20.64
N LEU A 54 22.81 -3.29 21.11
CA LEU A 54 22.56 -3.95 22.39
C LEU A 54 23.11 -5.38 22.43
N ASP A 55 22.93 -6.14 21.35
CA ASP A 55 23.47 -7.49 21.23
C ASP A 55 25.01 -7.49 21.21
N ALA A 56 25.64 -6.58 20.47
CA ALA A 56 27.08 -6.42 20.44
C ALA A 56 27.62 -6.06 21.84
N ALA A 57 27.00 -5.11 22.54
CA ALA A 57 27.38 -4.74 23.91
C ALA A 57 27.32 -5.96 24.85
N ARG A 58 26.23 -6.74 24.81
CA ARG A 58 26.07 -7.97 25.59
C ARG A 58 27.16 -9.00 25.29
N ARG A 59 27.52 -9.18 24.02
CA ARG A 59 28.60 -10.09 23.58
C ARG A 59 29.99 -9.59 24.00
N GLY A 60 30.20 -8.28 23.97
CA GLY A 60 31.41 -7.63 24.47
C GLY A 60 31.63 -7.93 25.95
N LEU A 61 30.60 -7.79 26.78
CA LEU A 61 30.65 -8.14 28.21
C LEU A 61 30.98 -9.61 28.47
N ARG A 62 30.62 -10.52 27.55
CA ARG A 62 30.93 -11.96 27.62
C ARG A 62 32.32 -12.33 27.08
N GLY A 63 33.07 -11.34 26.59
CA GLY A 63 34.40 -11.52 26.01
C GLY A 63 34.41 -12.12 24.60
N ASP A 64 33.27 -12.12 23.89
CA ASP A 64 33.15 -12.75 22.56
C ASP A 64 34.05 -12.10 21.49
N PHE A 65 34.53 -10.88 21.74
CA PHE A 65 35.38 -10.10 20.82
C PHE A 65 36.88 -10.14 21.16
N ARG A 66 37.31 -10.94 22.14
CA ARG A 66 38.71 -11.00 22.56
C ARG A 66 39.62 -11.75 21.58
N SER A 67 39.08 -12.73 20.87
CA SER A 67 39.81 -13.51 19.85
C SER A 67 39.92 -12.76 18.51
N GLY A 68 40.85 -13.17 17.63
CA GLY A 68 40.98 -12.59 16.29
C GLY A 68 39.68 -12.68 15.47
N GLN A 69 39.00 -13.84 15.51
CA GLN A 69 37.68 -14.01 14.89
C GLN A 69 36.61 -13.10 15.51
N GLY A 70 36.68 -12.86 16.82
CA GLY A 70 35.81 -11.94 17.52
C GLY A 70 36.00 -10.49 17.07
N ARG A 71 37.26 -10.05 16.91
CA ARG A 71 37.57 -8.70 16.40
C ARG A 71 37.07 -8.51 14.97
N ILE A 72 37.25 -9.49 14.09
CA ILE A 72 36.70 -9.47 12.72
C ILE A 72 35.17 -9.37 12.77
N ALA A 73 34.52 -10.17 13.63
CA ALA A 73 33.06 -10.11 13.77
C ALA A 73 32.57 -8.74 14.25
N LEU A 74 33.30 -8.08 15.16
CA LEU A 74 32.97 -6.72 15.61
C LEU A 74 33.11 -5.69 14.48
N LEU A 75 34.16 -5.79 13.67
CA LEU A 75 34.34 -4.93 12.49
C LEU A 75 33.20 -5.11 11.49
N LEU A 76 32.80 -6.34 11.18
CA LEU A 76 31.65 -6.61 10.30
C LEU A 76 30.36 -6.06 10.89
N THR A 77 30.12 -6.20 12.19
CA THR A 77 28.97 -5.59 12.87
C THR A 77 29.00 -4.06 12.78
N ALA A 78 30.17 -3.41 12.91
CA ALA A 78 30.29 -1.96 12.73
C ALA A 78 29.98 -1.52 11.28
N VAL A 79 30.39 -2.31 10.27
CA VAL A 79 29.99 -2.07 8.88
C VAL A 79 28.47 -2.19 8.72
N THR A 80 27.85 -3.21 9.31
CA THR A 80 26.38 -3.35 9.35
C THR A 80 25.71 -2.10 9.93
N TRP A 81 26.23 -1.52 11.01
CA TRP A 81 25.69 -0.28 11.59
C TRP A 81 25.76 0.88 10.61
N GLY A 82 26.86 1.01 9.88
CA GLY A 82 27.00 2.01 8.80
C GLY A 82 25.94 1.83 7.70
N LEU A 83 25.67 0.59 7.29
CA LEU A 83 24.61 0.31 6.30
C LEU A 83 23.22 0.62 6.84
N LEU A 84 22.91 0.25 8.09
CA LEU A 84 21.62 0.56 8.71
C LEU A 84 21.40 2.07 8.88
N TYR A 85 22.45 2.81 9.24
CA TYR A 85 22.41 4.27 9.27
C TYR A 85 22.17 4.87 7.89
N LEU A 86 22.86 4.37 6.85
CA LEU A 86 22.63 4.79 5.46
C LEU A 86 21.18 4.56 5.02
N ILE A 87 20.61 3.38 5.32
CA ILE A 87 19.20 3.07 5.04
C ILE A 87 18.30 4.08 5.74
N HIS A 88 18.48 4.29 7.05
CA HIS A 88 17.64 5.22 7.80
C HIS A 88 17.70 6.64 7.24
N ARG A 89 18.92 7.13 6.93
CA ARG A 89 19.14 8.43 6.31
C ARG A 89 18.38 8.56 4.99
N ARG A 90 18.49 7.57 4.10
CA ARG A 90 17.75 7.52 2.83
C ARG A 90 16.24 7.58 3.03
N ASN A 91 15.71 6.88 4.05
CA ASN A 91 14.28 6.91 4.34
C ASN A 91 13.84 8.31 4.77
N VAL A 92 14.59 8.97 5.66
CA VAL A 92 14.27 10.33 6.14
C VAL A 92 14.37 11.36 5.01
N GLU A 93 15.39 11.25 4.15
CA GLU A 93 15.61 12.16 3.02
C GLU A 93 14.67 11.90 1.82
N SER A 94 13.78 10.90 1.88
CA SER A 94 12.96 10.50 0.74
C SER A 94 11.72 11.37 0.48
N GLN A 95 11.39 12.31 1.36
CA GLN A 95 10.19 13.15 1.29
C GLN A 95 9.96 13.82 -0.08
N PRO A 96 10.98 14.44 -0.74
CA PRO A 96 10.77 15.12 -2.03
C PRO A 96 10.23 14.19 -3.11
N HIS A 97 10.57 12.90 -3.07
CA HIS A 97 10.11 11.92 -4.06
C HIS A 97 8.61 11.59 -3.96
N PHE A 98 7.95 12.05 -2.90
CA PHE A 98 6.49 11.99 -2.76
C PHE A 98 5.82 13.31 -3.18
N GLU A 99 6.47 14.45 -2.93
CA GLU A 99 5.93 15.80 -3.17
C GLU A 99 6.18 16.30 -4.59
N ASP A 100 7.37 16.07 -5.15
CA ASP A 100 7.76 16.57 -6.47
C ASP A 100 6.84 16.03 -7.59
N PRO A 101 6.46 14.73 -7.61
CA PRO A 101 5.52 14.24 -8.62
C PRO A 101 4.13 14.87 -8.52
N LEU A 102 3.66 15.17 -7.29
CA LEU A 102 2.41 15.90 -7.10
C LEU A 102 2.52 17.32 -7.64
N ARG A 103 3.65 17.99 -7.38
CA ARG A 103 3.92 19.34 -7.88
C ARG A 103 3.97 19.39 -9.41
N GLU A 104 4.67 18.43 -10.02
CA GLU A 104 4.79 18.32 -11.47
C GLU A 104 3.42 18.11 -12.14
N ALA A 105 2.59 17.22 -11.57
CA ALA A 105 1.32 16.85 -12.18
C ALA A 105 0.15 17.80 -11.85
N LEU A 106 0.17 18.45 -10.68
CA LEU A 106 -0.95 19.27 -10.17
C LEU A 106 -0.64 20.78 -10.13
N GLY A 107 0.62 21.17 -10.37
CA GLY A 107 1.13 22.54 -10.33
C GLY A 107 1.61 22.98 -8.94
N ASP A 108 2.46 24.01 -8.88
CA ASP A 108 3.08 24.52 -7.64
C ASP A 108 2.08 24.95 -6.56
N GLU A 109 0.88 25.35 -6.96
CA GLU A 109 -0.17 25.79 -6.03
C GLU A 109 -1.00 24.64 -5.43
N TYR A 110 -0.73 23.37 -5.81
CA TYR A 110 -1.51 22.23 -5.31
C TYR A 110 -1.61 22.19 -3.77
N PRO A 111 -0.57 22.50 -2.96
CA PRO A 111 -0.67 22.46 -1.51
C PRO A 111 -1.63 23.54 -1.02
N ALA A 112 -1.55 24.75 -1.57
CA ALA A 112 -2.44 25.85 -1.22
C ALA A 112 -3.90 25.56 -1.60
N ILE A 113 -4.13 24.79 -2.68
CA ILE A 113 -5.46 24.30 -3.05
C ILE A 113 -5.96 23.25 -2.06
N ALA A 114 -5.12 22.28 -1.70
CA ALA A 114 -5.46 21.23 -0.74
C ALA A 114 -5.77 21.79 0.65
N GLU A 115 -4.99 22.77 1.13
CA GLU A 115 -5.21 23.42 2.44
C GLU A 115 -6.61 24.03 2.58
N LYS A 116 -7.23 24.52 1.49
CA LYS A 116 -8.60 25.09 1.53
C LYS A 116 -9.67 24.07 1.92
N ALA A 117 -9.38 22.77 1.76
CA ALA A 117 -10.31 21.70 2.07
C ALA A 117 -10.03 21.02 3.41
N LYS A 118 -8.89 21.30 4.06
CA LYS A 118 -8.48 20.66 5.31
C LYS A 118 -9.23 21.22 6.53
N PRO A 119 -9.80 20.36 7.40
CA PRO A 119 -10.33 20.78 8.69
C PRO A 119 -9.21 20.98 9.73
N ASP A 120 -9.57 21.40 10.95
CA ASP A 120 -8.63 21.57 12.06
C ASP A 120 -7.83 20.28 12.37
N ARG A 121 -6.51 20.43 12.41
CA ARG A 121 -5.56 19.32 12.55
C ARG A 121 -5.46 18.84 14.00
N ARG A 122 -5.38 17.53 14.20
CA ARG A 122 -4.81 16.95 15.42
C ARG A 122 -3.49 16.28 15.10
N ARG A 123 -2.41 16.75 15.72
CA ARG A 123 -1.11 16.07 15.67
C ARG A 123 -1.07 14.98 16.72
N VAL A 124 -0.99 13.73 16.27
CA VAL A 124 -0.58 12.60 17.11
C VAL A 124 0.87 12.31 16.79
N VAL A 125 1.72 12.36 17.82
CA VAL A 125 3.16 12.08 17.71
C VAL A 125 3.46 10.76 18.42
N GLY A 126 4.24 9.89 17.79
CA GLY A 126 4.77 8.66 18.40
C GLY A 126 4.49 7.40 17.59
N VAL A 127 5.32 6.36 17.77
CA VAL A 127 5.14 5.05 17.14
C VAL A 127 4.37 4.16 18.12
N TRP A 128 3.14 3.79 17.76
CA TRP A 128 2.25 3.02 18.63
C TRP A 128 2.10 1.58 18.12
N PRO A 129 1.95 0.58 19.03
CA PRO A 129 1.52 -0.76 18.65
C PRO A 129 0.22 -0.74 17.83
N ASN A 130 0.18 -1.55 16.76
CA ASN A 130 -0.95 -1.60 15.81
C ASN A 130 -2.32 -1.75 16.48
N GLU A 131 -2.44 -2.57 17.52
CA GLU A 131 -3.70 -2.78 18.24
C GLU A 131 -4.18 -1.51 18.98
N LEU A 132 -3.25 -0.72 19.53
CA LEU A 132 -3.59 0.55 20.19
C LEU A 132 -4.03 1.60 19.17
N VAL A 133 -3.35 1.64 18.00
CA VAL A 133 -3.74 2.50 16.88
C VAL A 133 -5.16 2.16 16.45
N ARG A 134 -5.46 0.87 16.20
CA ARG A 134 -6.79 0.44 15.80
C ARG A 134 -7.87 0.79 16.82
N ARG A 135 -7.67 0.48 18.09
CA ARG A 135 -8.66 0.74 19.16
C ARG A 135 -9.01 2.21 19.33
N ARG A 136 -8.13 3.12 18.90
CA ARG A 136 -8.35 4.56 18.94
C ARG A 136 -9.39 5.04 17.91
N TYR A 137 -9.44 4.40 16.75
CA TYR A 137 -10.28 4.85 15.63
C TYR A 137 -11.40 3.88 15.27
N VAL A 138 -11.29 2.62 15.68
CA VAL A 138 -12.27 1.57 15.39
C VAL A 138 -12.94 1.16 16.70
N GLU A 139 -14.12 1.72 16.93
CA GLU A 139 -15.01 1.27 18.01
C GLU A 139 -15.51 -0.15 17.73
N LYS A 140 -15.99 -0.86 18.76
CA LYS A 140 -16.50 -2.24 18.58
C LYS A 140 -17.64 -2.29 17.56
N ALA A 141 -18.51 -1.27 17.55
CA ALA A 141 -19.60 -1.13 16.56
C ALA A 141 -19.11 -0.71 15.17
N GLY A 142 -17.84 -0.31 15.04
CA GLY A 142 -17.19 0.03 13.76
C GLY A 142 -16.72 -1.19 12.98
N THR A 143 -16.87 -2.41 13.50
CA THR A 143 -16.68 -3.62 12.69
C THR A 143 -18.04 -4.06 12.13
N ILE A 144 -18.21 -3.98 10.81
CA ILE A 144 -19.47 -4.23 10.11
C ILE A 144 -19.33 -5.39 9.12
N GLN A 145 -20.46 -5.92 8.68
CA GLN A 145 -20.55 -6.85 7.55
C GLN A 145 -21.10 -6.10 6.34
N TYR A 146 -20.37 -6.10 5.22
CA TYR A 146 -20.76 -5.35 4.02
C TYR A 146 -21.34 -6.24 2.90
N GLY A 147 -21.31 -7.56 3.06
CA GLY A 147 -21.69 -8.51 2.00
C GLY A 147 -22.19 -9.85 2.51
N PRO A 148 -22.65 -10.73 1.61
CA PRO A 148 -23.34 -11.98 1.98
C PRO A 148 -22.40 -13.03 2.60
N HIS A 149 -21.09 -12.90 2.42
CA HIS A 149 -20.12 -13.84 2.99
C HIS A 149 -19.64 -13.34 4.37
N GLY A 150 -20.51 -13.33 5.39
CA GLY A 150 -20.28 -12.62 6.66
C GLY A 150 -19.00 -12.97 7.45
N GLU A 151 -18.43 -14.15 7.24
CA GLU A 151 -17.12 -14.49 7.82
C GLU A 151 -15.95 -13.70 7.21
N VAL A 152 -16.10 -13.23 5.97
CA VAL A 152 -15.03 -12.60 5.18
C VAL A 152 -15.41 -11.22 4.66
N ASN A 153 -16.68 -10.90 4.40
CA ASN A 153 -17.11 -9.56 4.01
C ASN A 153 -17.26 -8.67 5.24
N GLN A 154 -16.17 -8.53 6.00
CA GLN A 154 -16.09 -7.65 7.16
C GLN A 154 -15.34 -6.37 6.81
N ALA A 155 -15.75 -5.25 7.39
CA ALA A 155 -15.02 -4.00 7.31
C ALA A 155 -14.81 -3.39 8.69
N ASP A 156 -13.73 -2.65 8.86
CA ASP A 156 -13.52 -1.75 9.98
C ASP A 156 -13.70 -0.30 9.51
N ILE A 157 -14.56 0.44 10.21
CA ILE A 157 -14.77 1.88 10.05
C ILE A 157 -13.81 2.61 10.99
N TRP A 158 -12.83 3.28 10.39
CA TRP A 158 -11.84 4.13 11.06
C TRP A 158 -12.35 5.56 11.04
N ARG A 159 -12.62 6.10 12.23
CA ARG A 159 -13.03 7.49 12.40
C ARG A 159 -12.63 8.00 13.76
N ARG A 160 -12.52 9.32 13.92
CA ARG A 160 -12.49 9.89 15.26
C ARG A 160 -13.87 9.79 15.91
N SER A 161 -13.89 9.54 17.21
CA SER A 161 -15.14 9.46 17.98
C SER A 161 -15.88 10.80 18.03
N ASP A 162 -15.17 11.92 17.91
CA ASP A 162 -15.72 13.28 17.95
C ASP A 162 -16.18 13.85 16.61
N LEU A 163 -16.06 13.09 15.51
CA LEU A 163 -16.60 13.53 14.21
C LEU A 163 -18.14 13.53 14.24
N PRO A 164 -18.81 14.58 13.75
CA PRO A 164 -20.28 14.59 13.64
C PRO A 164 -20.79 13.48 12.73
N ARG A 165 -21.94 12.90 13.06
CA ARG A 165 -22.60 11.84 12.25
C ARG A 165 -23.29 12.40 11.00
N ASP A 166 -23.47 13.71 10.93
CA ASP A 166 -24.04 14.46 9.81
C ASP A 166 -22.97 15.31 9.08
N GLY A 167 -21.69 15.13 9.42
CA GLY A 167 -20.60 15.99 8.96
C GLY A 167 -20.15 15.80 7.52
N LYS A 168 -20.67 14.79 6.80
CA LYS A 168 -20.28 14.42 5.42
C LYS A 168 -18.75 14.40 5.23
N ALA A 169 -18.07 13.64 6.09
CA ALA A 169 -16.63 13.46 6.03
C ALA A 169 -16.23 12.71 4.75
N PRO A 170 -15.15 13.10 4.05
CA PRO A 170 -14.68 12.37 2.88
C PRO A 170 -14.27 10.94 3.25
N VAL A 171 -14.52 10.00 2.34
CA VAL A 171 -14.38 8.57 2.59
C VAL A 171 -13.22 7.98 1.79
N LEU A 172 -12.41 7.15 2.45
CA LEU A 172 -11.39 6.33 1.79
C LEU A 172 -11.67 4.84 2.00
N LEU A 173 -11.92 4.09 0.92
CA LEU A 173 -11.89 2.63 0.93
C LEU A 173 -10.44 2.14 0.81
N GLN A 174 -10.01 1.33 1.77
CA GLN A 174 -8.71 0.67 1.76
C GLN A 174 -8.88 -0.83 1.49
N VAL A 175 -8.27 -1.28 0.39
CA VAL A 175 -8.23 -2.67 -0.03
C VAL A 175 -6.88 -3.28 0.35
N PRO A 176 -6.84 -4.33 1.19
CA PRO A 176 -5.57 -4.94 1.60
C PRO A 176 -4.84 -5.61 0.44
N GLY A 177 -3.51 -5.68 0.56
CA GLY A 177 -2.68 -6.51 -0.30
C GLY A 177 -2.61 -7.94 0.21
N GLY A 178 -1.74 -8.74 -0.44
CA GLY A 178 -1.51 -10.13 -0.04
C GLY A 178 -1.56 -11.15 -1.17
N ALA A 179 -1.16 -10.77 -2.39
CA ALA A 179 -1.15 -11.65 -3.56
C ALA A 179 -2.48 -12.40 -3.79
N TRP A 180 -3.62 -11.74 -3.50
CA TRP A 180 -4.98 -12.30 -3.55
C TRP A 180 -5.20 -13.55 -2.66
N SER A 181 -4.20 -13.95 -1.88
CA SER A 181 -4.22 -15.09 -0.95
C SER A 181 -4.28 -14.67 0.50
N ILE A 182 -3.93 -13.42 0.77
CA ILE A 182 -4.17 -12.71 2.01
C ILE A 182 -5.01 -11.48 1.63
N GLY A 183 -6.04 -11.21 2.42
CA GLY A 183 -7.04 -10.17 2.16
C GLY A 183 -7.64 -9.72 3.47
N MET A 184 -6.76 -9.39 4.42
CA MET A 184 -7.13 -9.04 5.80
C MET A 184 -7.02 -7.54 6.04
N ARG A 185 -8.06 -6.95 6.64
CA ARG A 185 -8.19 -5.54 7.04
C ARG A 185 -7.24 -5.12 8.16
N LYS A 186 -6.55 -6.08 8.79
CA LYS A 186 -5.62 -5.85 9.90
C LYS A 186 -4.29 -6.56 9.63
N PRO A 187 -3.12 -5.95 9.91
CA PRO A 187 -2.88 -4.56 10.26
C PRO A 187 -2.40 -3.71 9.07
N GLN A 188 -2.99 -3.87 7.89
CA GLN A 188 -2.49 -3.21 6.67
C GLN A 188 -2.88 -1.72 6.62
N ALA A 189 -2.01 -0.89 6.05
CA ALA A 189 -2.23 0.56 5.82
C ALA A 189 -2.56 1.40 7.08
N TYR A 190 -2.32 0.90 8.29
CA TYR A 190 -2.59 1.65 9.53
C TYR A 190 -1.95 3.05 9.59
N PRO A 191 -0.73 3.28 9.06
CA PRO A 191 -0.16 4.63 9.01
C PRO A 191 -1.05 5.60 8.22
N LEU A 192 -1.52 5.18 7.05
CA LEU A 192 -2.43 5.96 6.21
C LEU A 192 -3.82 6.14 6.86
N LEU A 193 -4.43 5.06 7.36
CA LEU A 193 -5.79 5.10 7.92
C LEU A 193 -5.86 5.98 9.18
N SER A 194 -4.88 5.85 10.08
CA SER A 194 -4.84 6.69 11.28
C SER A 194 -4.53 8.14 10.95
N HIS A 195 -3.62 8.40 10.01
CA HIS A 195 -3.30 9.75 9.54
C HIS A 195 -4.54 10.44 8.97
N LEU A 196 -5.25 9.81 8.05
CA LEU A 196 -6.44 10.42 7.45
C LEU A 196 -7.59 10.54 8.46
N ALA A 197 -7.79 9.55 9.34
CA ALA A 197 -8.78 9.65 10.41
C ALA A 197 -8.50 10.83 11.36
N ASP A 198 -7.23 11.08 11.71
CA ASP A 198 -6.83 12.25 12.50
C ASP A 198 -7.18 13.57 11.80
N HIS A 199 -7.12 13.59 10.47
CA HIS A 199 -7.46 14.71 9.60
C HIS A 199 -8.93 14.71 9.16
N GLY A 200 -9.81 13.97 9.84
CA GLY A 200 -11.25 14.09 9.67
C GLY A 200 -11.86 13.25 8.55
N TRP A 201 -11.10 12.32 7.97
CA TRP A 201 -11.63 11.32 7.05
C TRP A 201 -12.32 10.18 7.79
N ILE A 202 -13.22 9.50 7.07
CA ILE A 202 -13.68 8.17 7.45
C ILE A 202 -13.01 7.18 6.52
N CYS A 203 -12.24 6.24 7.08
CA CYS A 203 -11.62 5.18 6.28
C CYS A 203 -12.34 3.85 6.52
N VAL A 204 -12.54 3.09 5.45
CA VAL A 204 -13.16 1.76 5.49
C VAL A 204 -12.11 0.76 5.05
N SER A 205 -11.66 -0.10 5.96
CA SER A 205 -10.70 -1.17 5.62
C SER A 205 -11.43 -2.51 5.59
N ILE A 206 -11.31 -3.24 4.48
CA ILE A 206 -12.11 -4.43 4.21
C ILE A 206 -11.29 -5.72 4.26
N ASP A 207 -11.93 -6.80 4.70
CA ASP A 207 -11.52 -8.15 4.32
C ASP A 207 -12.15 -8.49 2.96
N TYR A 208 -11.58 -9.42 2.18
CA TYR A 208 -12.22 -9.94 0.96
C TYR A 208 -11.90 -11.43 0.78
N ARG A 209 -12.73 -12.15 0.00
CA ARG A 209 -12.51 -13.58 -0.31
C ARG A 209 -11.18 -13.82 -1.02
N VAL A 210 -10.39 -14.78 -0.55
CA VAL A 210 -9.00 -15.03 -1.01
C VAL A 210 -8.78 -16.39 -1.65
N SER A 211 -7.76 -16.46 -2.50
CA SER A 211 -7.27 -17.68 -3.13
C SER A 211 -6.39 -18.51 -2.19
N PRO A 212 -6.39 -19.85 -2.30
CA PRO A 212 -6.97 -20.64 -3.38
C PRO A 212 -8.42 -21.06 -3.13
N ARG A 213 -9.05 -20.68 -2.01
CA ARG A 213 -10.44 -21.09 -1.70
C ARG A 213 -11.44 -20.39 -2.63
N ASN A 214 -11.21 -19.11 -2.88
CA ASN A 214 -11.97 -18.27 -3.80
C ASN A 214 -11.07 -17.80 -4.94
N THR A 215 -11.57 -17.87 -6.16
CA THR A 215 -10.79 -17.58 -7.37
C THR A 215 -11.32 -16.33 -8.05
N TRP A 216 -10.50 -15.74 -8.92
CA TRP A 216 -10.93 -14.62 -9.75
C TRP A 216 -12.28 -14.91 -10.44
N PRO A 217 -13.28 -14.00 -10.43
CA PRO A 217 -13.23 -12.61 -9.95
C PRO A 217 -13.77 -12.36 -8.52
N ASP A 218 -13.88 -13.37 -7.65
CA ASP A 218 -14.48 -13.24 -6.31
C ASP A 218 -13.92 -12.07 -5.49
N HIS A 219 -12.61 -11.85 -5.57
CA HIS A 219 -11.91 -10.74 -4.90
C HIS A 219 -12.44 -9.39 -5.34
N MET A 220 -12.61 -9.20 -6.66
CA MET A 220 -13.09 -7.94 -7.23
C MET A 220 -14.56 -7.72 -6.94
N VAL A 221 -15.38 -8.78 -7.01
CA VAL A 221 -16.81 -8.71 -6.64
C VAL A 221 -16.97 -8.22 -5.20
N ASP A 222 -16.10 -8.68 -4.29
CA ASP A 222 -16.14 -8.25 -2.89
C ASP A 222 -15.71 -6.78 -2.70
N VAL A 223 -14.74 -6.28 -3.47
CA VAL A 223 -14.36 -4.86 -3.47
C VAL A 223 -15.51 -3.99 -3.99
N LYS A 224 -16.14 -4.39 -5.09
CA LYS A 224 -17.30 -3.69 -5.66
C LYS A 224 -18.48 -3.66 -4.70
N ARG A 225 -18.71 -4.75 -3.99
CA ARG A 225 -19.77 -4.82 -2.98
C ARG A 225 -19.49 -3.95 -1.75
N ALA A 226 -18.22 -3.83 -1.34
CA ALA A 226 -17.84 -2.88 -0.31
C ALA A 226 -18.08 -1.43 -0.76
N LEU A 227 -17.78 -1.09 -2.02
CA LEU A 227 -18.11 0.23 -2.58
C LEU A 227 -19.62 0.48 -2.56
N ALA A 228 -20.43 -0.48 -3.02
CA ALA A 228 -21.90 -0.37 -2.98
C ALA A 228 -22.39 -0.14 -1.54
N TRP A 229 -21.89 -0.91 -0.57
CA TRP A 229 -22.22 -0.73 0.84
C TRP A 229 -21.83 0.65 1.37
N ILE A 230 -20.65 1.16 0.99
CA ILE A 230 -20.21 2.51 1.37
C ILE A 230 -21.18 3.55 0.82
N LYS A 231 -21.55 3.46 -0.47
CA LYS A 231 -22.48 4.40 -1.10
C LYS A 231 -23.84 4.43 -0.41
N GLU A 232 -24.32 3.27 0.05
CA GLU A 232 -25.63 3.13 0.70
C GLU A 232 -25.61 3.54 2.19
N HIS A 233 -24.57 3.16 2.94
CA HIS A 233 -24.61 3.18 4.40
C HIS A 233 -23.60 4.11 5.09
N ILE A 234 -22.58 4.62 4.39
CA ILE A 234 -21.50 5.34 5.08
C ILE A 234 -21.97 6.65 5.73
N ALA A 235 -23.08 7.22 5.26
CA ALA A 235 -23.72 8.38 5.87
C ALA A 235 -24.12 8.14 7.33
N GLU A 236 -24.51 6.93 7.70
CA GLU A 236 -24.81 6.54 9.10
C GLU A 236 -23.57 6.64 10.01
N TYR A 237 -22.38 6.62 9.39
CA TYR A 237 -21.09 6.75 10.05
C TYR A 237 -20.52 8.17 9.99
N GLY A 238 -21.22 9.11 9.36
CA GLY A 238 -20.79 10.49 9.12
C GLY A 238 -20.05 10.71 7.82
N GLY A 239 -20.00 9.70 6.94
CA GLY A 239 -19.28 9.77 5.67
C GLY A 239 -20.10 10.40 4.56
N ASP A 240 -19.41 10.97 3.58
CA ASP A 240 -19.98 11.48 2.34
C ASP A 240 -19.97 10.38 1.26
N PRO A 241 -21.12 9.79 0.89
CA PRO A 241 -21.18 8.79 -0.18
C PRO A 241 -20.84 9.37 -1.56
N ASP A 242 -20.87 10.70 -1.72
CA ASP A 242 -20.53 11.38 -2.97
C ASP A 242 -19.03 11.66 -3.09
N PHE A 243 -18.27 11.48 -1.99
CA PHE A 243 -16.82 11.62 -1.96
C PHE A 243 -16.15 10.34 -1.44
N VAL A 244 -16.05 9.34 -2.32
CA VAL A 244 -15.40 8.05 -2.02
C VAL A 244 -14.14 7.89 -2.86
N ALA A 245 -12.98 7.86 -2.23
CA ALA A 245 -11.69 7.50 -2.84
C ALA A 245 -11.35 6.03 -2.53
N ILE A 246 -10.48 5.42 -3.33
CA ILE A 246 -10.03 4.04 -3.12
C ILE A 246 -8.50 3.93 -3.13
N THR A 247 -7.94 3.11 -2.25
CA THR A 247 -6.51 2.82 -2.18
C THR A 247 -6.24 1.36 -1.84
N GLY A 248 -5.05 0.88 -2.16
CA GLY A 248 -4.59 -0.43 -1.73
C GLY A 248 -3.15 -0.68 -2.16
N GLY A 249 -2.49 -1.59 -1.45
CA GLY A 249 -1.12 -2.01 -1.75
C GLY A 249 -1.08 -3.33 -2.52
N SER A 250 -0.20 -3.48 -3.50
CA SER A 250 0.08 -4.76 -4.18
C SER A 250 -1.18 -5.32 -4.86
N ALA A 251 -1.64 -6.52 -4.48
CA ALA A 251 -2.94 -7.06 -4.92
C ALA A 251 -4.12 -6.10 -4.65
N GLY A 252 -4.09 -5.36 -3.54
CA GLY A 252 -5.08 -4.32 -3.23
C GLY A 252 -4.93 -3.09 -4.14
N GLY A 253 -3.71 -2.78 -4.59
CA GLY A 253 -3.45 -1.71 -5.56
C GLY A 253 -3.96 -2.08 -6.96
N HIS A 254 -3.80 -3.35 -7.34
CA HIS A 254 -4.44 -3.93 -8.53
C HIS A 254 -5.97 -3.80 -8.47
N LEU A 255 -6.58 -4.29 -7.38
CA LEU A 255 -8.03 -4.23 -7.19
C LEU A 255 -8.55 -2.79 -7.15
N SER A 256 -7.81 -1.87 -6.52
CA SER A 256 -8.18 -0.45 -6.45
C SER A 256 -8.16 0.21 -7.82
N ALA A 257 -7.09 -0.02 -8.60
CA ALA A 257 -6.97 0.52 -9.95
C ALA A 257 -8.05 -0.02 -10.88
N LEU A 258 -8.28 -1.34 -10.86
CA LEU A 258 -9.30 -1.95 -11.71
C LEU A 258 -10.70 -1.48 -11.30
N ALA A 259 -11.02 -1.40 -10.00
CA ALA A 259 -12.33 -0.96 -9.53
C ALA A 259 -12.65 0.48 -9.94
N ALA A 260 -11.65 1.37 -9.94
CA ALA A 260 -11.77 2.74 -10.38
C ALA A 260 -11.93 2.89 -11.91
N LEU A 261 -11.43 1.92 -12.69
CA LEU A 261 -11.54 1.90 -14.15
C LEU A 261 -12.81 1.20 -14.65
N THR A 262 -13.47 0.39 -13.82
CA THR A 262 -14.68 -0.37 -14.18
C THR A 262 -15.91 -0.02 -13.33
N PRO A 263 -16.24 1.27 -13.08
CA PRO A 263 -17.44 1.63 -12.32
C PRO A 263 -18.69 1.08 -13.01
N GLY A 264 -19.56 0.41 -12.24
CA GLY A 264 -20.80 -0.17 -12.75
C GLY A 264 -20.63 -1.36 -13.71
N ASP A 265 -19.43 -1.96 -13.82
CA ASP A 265 -19.24 -3.10 -14.73
C ASP A 265 -19.96 -4.35 -14.19
N PRO A 266 -21.00 -4.86 -14.87
CA PRO A 266 -21.82 -5.97 -14.39
C PRO A 266 -21.02 -7.27 -14.24
N GLN A 267 -19.90 -7.44 -14.95
CA GLN A 267 -19.01 -8.59 -14.79
C GLN A 267 -18.49 -8.72 -13.35
N PHE A 268 -18.37 -7.61 -12.63
CA PHE A 268 -17.89 -7.54 -11.25
C PHE A 268 -19.00 -7.23 -10.24
N GLN A 269 -20.26 -7.15 -10.67
CA GLN A 269 -21.41 -6.84 -9.82
C GLN A 269 -22.56 -7.86 -9.89
N PRO A 270 -22.28 -9.19 -9.90
CA PRO A 270 -23.34 -10.19 -10.02
C PRO A 270 -24.31 -10.10 -8.84
N GLY A 271 -25.59 -9.82 -9.13
CA GLY A 271 -26.68 -9.68 -8.16
C GLY A 271 -26.77 -8.31 -7.48
N PHE A 272 -26.02 -7.32 -7.94
CA PHE A 272 -26.11 -5.91 -7.51
C PHE A 272 -25.69 -4.95 -8.64
N GLU A 273 -26.13 -5.27 -9.87
CA GLU A 273 -25.72 -4.61 -11.10
C GLU A 273 -26.08 -3.11 -11.12
N ASP A 274 -27.18 -2.72 -10.47
CA ASP A 274 -27.66 -1.33 -10.41
C ASP A 274 -26.93 -0.46 -9.38
N ALA A 275 -26.07 -1.05 -8.53
CA ALA A 275 -25.38 -0.31 -7.48
C ALA A 275 -24.28 0.60 -8.04
N ASP A 276 -24.22 1.83 -7.54
CA ASP A 276 -23.09 2.74 -7.81
C ASP A 276 -21.81 2.20 -7.16
N THR A 277 -20.79 1.97 -7.99
CA THR A 277 -19.44 1.60 -7.53
C THR A 277 -18.37 2.55 -8.05
N SER A 278 -18.77 3.77 -8.41
CA SER A 278 -17.87 4.84 -8.81
C SER A 278 -17.08 5.42 -7.63
N VAL A 279 -15.87 5.90 -7.93
CA VAL A 279 -14.98 6.56 -6.98
C VAL A 279 -14.48 7.87 -7.57
N VAL A 280 -14.21 8.85 -6.72
CA VAL A 280 -13.78 10.19 -7.13
C VAL A 280 -12.27 10.31 -7.31
N ALA A 281 -11.50 9.36 -6.78
CA ALA A 281 -10.04 9.29 -6.90
C ALA A 281 -9.54 7.86 -6.62
N ALA A 282 -8.41 7.49 -7.21
CA ALA A 282 -7.76 6.21 -6.98
C ALA A 282 -6.28 6.37 -6.61
N VAL A 283 -5.84 5.64 -5.60
CA VAL A 283 -4.47 5.68 -5.08
C VAL A 283 -3.89 4.26 -4.99
N PRO A 284 -3.57 3.61 -6.12
CA PRO A 284 -2.97 2.28 -6.11
C PRO A 284 -1.47 2.37 -5.76
N ILE A 285 -1.03 1.60 -4.76
CA ILE A 285 0.35 1.59 -4.26
C ILE A 285 1.01 0.27 -4.68
N TYR A 286 2.09 0.34 -5.46
CA TYR A 286 2.86 -0.77 -6.04
C TYR A 286 1.97 -1.90 -6.59
N GLY A 287 0.89 -1.51 -7.28
CA GLY A 287 -0.10 -2.42 -7.82
C GLY A 287 0.40 -3.22 -9.02
N ARG A 288 -0.36 -4.26 -9.37
CA ARG A 288 -0.21 -4.98 -10.63
C ARG A 288 -1.23 -4.46 -11.64
N TYR A 289 -0.82 -4.21 -12.88
CA TYR A 289 -1.65 -3.57 -13.90
C TYR A 289 -1.80 -4.39 -15.19
N ASP A 290 -0.89 -5.35 -15.43
CA ASP A 290 -0.89 -6.27 -16.58
C ASP A 290 -0.68 -7.73 -16.12
N TRP A 291 -1.69 -8.56 -16.35
CA TRP A 291 -1.72 -10.00 -16.06
C TRP A 291 -1.45 -10.87 -17.30
N ILE A 292 -1.22 -10.28 -18.47
CA ILE A 292 -1.02 -11.00 -19.74
C ILE A 292 0.46 -11.09 -20.09
N SER A 293 1.19 -9.99 -19.98
CA SER A 293 2.58 -9.97 -20.45
C SER A 293 3.46 -10.89 -19.62
N ALA A 294 4.18 -11.78 -20.30
CA ALA A 294 5.23 -12.62 -19.72
C ALA A 294 6.64 -12.08 -20.01
N GLN A 295 6.75 -10.98 -20.78
CA GLN A 295 8.01 -10.39 -21.17
C GLN A 295 8.49 -9.39 -20.12
N GLY A 296 9.76 -9.49 -19.73
CA GLY A 296 10.34 -8.68 -18.66
C GLY A 296 10.51 -9.46 -17.35
N SER A 297 11.37 -8.93 -16.49
CA SER A 297 11.79 -9.59 -15.26
C SER A 297 10.60 -9.89 -14.33
N GLY A 298 10.55 -11.10 -13.76
CA GLY A 298 9.53 -11.54 -12.79
C GLY A 298 8.12 -11.77 -13.34
N ARG A 299 7.80 -11.36 -14.57
CA ARG A 299 6.45 -11.49 -15.13
C ARG A 299 6.03 -12.94 -15.38
N ARG A 300 6.95 -13.81 -15.80
CA ARG A 300 6.67 -15.23 -16.09
C ARG A 300 6.32 -16.03 -14.84
N GLU A 301 7.09 -15.88 -13.77
CA GLU A 301 6.86 -16.58 -12.50
C GLU A 301 5.53 -16.12 -11.88
N PHE A 302 5.24 -14.82 -11.98
CA PHE A 302 3.97 -14.25 -11.54
C PHE A 302 2.77 -14.79 -12.35
N LEU A 303 2.89 -14.85 -13.68
CA LEU A 303 1.86 -15.44 -14.53
C LEU A 303 1.64 -16.94 -14.21
N GLY A 304 2.71 -17.66 -13.83
CA GLY A 304 2.60 -19.01 -13.31
C GLY A 304 1.84 -19.08 -11.99
N PHE A 305 2.04 -18.12 -11.08
CA PHE A 305 1.28 -17.99 -9.84
C PHE A 305 -0.20 -17.70 -10.08
N LEU A 306 -0.52 -16.72 -10.94
CA LEU A 306 -1.91 -16.38 -11.30
C LEU A 306 -2.66 -17.60 -11.85
N GLN A 307 -2.06 -18.32 -12.79
CA GLN A 307 -2.66 -19.51 -13.41
C GLN A 307 -2.94 -20.65 -12.42
N LYS A 308 -2.06 -20.85 -11.43
CA LYS A 308 -2.15 -21.99 -10.51
C LYS A 308 -2.96 -21.70 -9.26
N PHE A 309 -2.91 -20.47 -8.76
CA PHE A 309 -3.45 -20.11 -7.45
C PHE A 309 -4.66 -19.17 -7.52
N VAL A 310 -4.62 -18.14 -8.37
CA VAL A 310 -5.62 -17.06 -8.37
C VAL A 310 -6.76 -17.32 -9.35
N VAL A 311 -6.43 -17.51 -10.62
CA VAL A 311 -7.40 -17.74 -11.71
C VAL A 311 -7.72 -19.22 -11.85
N LYS A 312 -6.76 -20.11 -11.54
CA LYS A 312 -6.88 -21.58 -11.68
C LYS A 312 -7.26 -22.04 -13.10
N LYS A 313 -6.96 -21.24 -14.11
CA LYS A 313 -7.20 -21.56 -15.53
C LYS A 313 -5.98 -21.17 -16.36
N PRO A 314 -5.57 -21.97 -17.36
CA PRO A 314 -4.43 -21.65 -18.20
C PRO A 314 -4.70 -20.43 -19.08
N ILE A 315 -3.73 -19.52 -19.19
CA ILE A 315 -3.87 -18.27 -19.97
C ILE A 315 -4.09 -18.54 -21.46
N LEU A 316 -3.48 -19.58 -22.02
CA LEU A 316 -3.57 -19.93 -23.44
C LEU A 316 -5.02 -20.14 -23.92
N ALA A 317 -5.88 -20.68 -23.05
CA ALA A 317 -7.29 -20.94 -23.38
C ALA A 317 -8.26 -19.92 -22.75
N ASN A 318 -7.78 -19.01 -21.90
CA ASN A 318 -8.62 -18.13 -21.09
C ASN A 318 -8.11 -16.68 -21.08
N ARG A 319 -7.49 -16.23 -22.18
CA ARG A 319 -6.80 -14.93 -22.26
C ARG A 319 -7.70 -13.75 -21.86
N GLU A 320 -8.98 -13.79 -22.22
CA GLU A 320 -9.96 -12.75 -21.88
C GLU A 320 -10.08 -12.54 -20.37
N ILE A 321 -10.08 -13.60 -19.56
CA ILE A 321 -10.13 -13.49 -18.09
C ILE A 321 -8.94 -12.66 -17.56
N TYR A 322 -7.76 -12.83 -18.15
CA TYR A 322 -6.55 -12.09 -17.77
C TYR A 322 -6.59 -10.66 -18.30
N ALA A 323 -7.16 -10.42 -19.48
CA ALA A 323 -7.38 -9.09 -20.04
C ALA A 323 -8.35 -8.29 -19.16
N ASP A 324 -9.46 -8.91 -18.75
CA ASP A 324 -10.47 -8.33 -17.89
C ASP A 324 -9.92 -8.01 -16.50
N ALA A 325 -9.01 -8.85 -16.01
CA ALA A 325 -8.31 -8.63 -14.76
C ALA A 325 -7.20 -7.58 -14.87
N SER A 326 -6.84 -7.06 -16.04
CA SER A 326 -5.71 -6.14 -16.20
C SER A 326 -6.16 -4.69 -16.30
N PRO A 327 -5.89 -3.83 -15.28
CA PRO A 327 -6.14 -2.39 -15.35
C PRO A 327 -5.66 -1.73 -16.65
N SER A 328 -4.51 -2.14 -17.19
CA SER A 328 -3.95 -1.58 -18.43
C SER A 328 -4.83 -1.79 -19.67
N TYR A 329 -5.80 -2.70 -19.63
CA TYR A 329 -6.77 -2.94 -20.70
C TYR A 329 -8.11 -2.23 -20.48
N ARG A 330 -8.27 -1.52 -19.35
CA ARG A 330 -9.51 -0.83 -18.95
C ARG A 330 -9.35 0.69 -18.88
N LEU A 331 -8.32 1.24 -19.53
CA LEU A 331 -8.06 2.67 -19.59
C LEU A 331 -9.22 3.41 -20.27
N ARG A 332 -9.60 4.57 -19.73
CA ARG A 332 -10.73 5.37 -20.21
C ARG A 332 -10.50 6.86 -19.99
N ALA A 333 -11.08 7.69 -20.85
CA ALA A 333 -10.84 9.13 -20.85
C ALA A 333 -11.42 9.86 -19.63
N ASP A 334 -12.52 9.34 -19.10
CA ASP A 334 -13.22 9.83 -17.92
C ASP A 334 -12.83 9.06 -16.64
N ALA A 335 -11.67 8.40 -16.64
CA ALA A 335 -11.10 7.85 -15.40
C ALA A 335 -10.95 8.97 -14.36
N PRO A 336 -11.19 8.70 -13.06
CA PRO A 336 -10.96 9.69 -12.01
C PRO A 336 -9.47 10.05 -11.92
N PRO A 337 -9.07 11.08 -11.16
CA PRO A 337 -7.66 11.33 -10.86
C PRO A 337 -6.98 10.11 -10.21
N PHE A 338 -5.76 9.79 -10.67
CA PHE A 338 -4.94 8.70 -10.13
C PHE A 338 -3.67 9.23 -9.46
N PHE A 339 -3.34 8.68 -8.29
CA PHE A 339 -2.02 8.83 -7.69
C PHE A 339 -1.39 7.47 -7.43
N ILE A 340 -0.45 7.11 -8.32
CA ILE A 340 0.23 5.83 -8.32
C ILE A 340 1.58 5.98 -7.61
N LEU A 341 1.86 5.13 -6.62
CA LEU A 341 3.15 5.09 -5.95
C LEU A 341 3.85 3.76 -6.19
N HIS A 342 5.16 3.75 -6.35
CA HIS A 342 5.93 2.51 -6.55
C HIS A 342 7.33 2.62 -5.94
N GLY A 343 7.84 1.55 -5.33
CA GLY A 343 9.22 1.52 -4.84
C GLY A 343 10.20 1.20 -5.95
N GLN A 344 11.26 1.98 -6.12
CA GLN A 344 12.28 1.75 -7.16
C GLN A 344 13.01 0.40 -7.03
N ASP A 345 13.12 -0.08 -5.79
CA ASP A 345 13.79 -1.33 -5.46
C ASP A 345 12.77 -2.46 -5.20
N ASP A 346 11.52 -2.31 -5.66
CA ASP A 346 10.52 -3.38 -5.59
C ASP A 346 11.04 -4.67 -6.24
N SER A 347 11.20 -5.72 -5.43
CA SER A 347 11.63 -7.03 -5.88
C SER A 347 10.47 -7.98 -6.18
N ILE A 348 9.23 -7.61 -5.85
CA ILE A 348 8.05 -8.46 -6.00
C ILE A 348 7.28 -8.09 -7.26
N ILE A 349 7.01 -6.81 -7.46
CA ILE A 349 6.28 -6.29 -8.63
C ILE A 349 7.27 -5.56 -9.54
N PRO A 350 7.27 -5.84 -10.86
CA PRO A 350 8.17 -5.15 -11.78
C PRO A 350 7.84 -3.65 -11.86
N VAL A 351 8.78 -2.81 -11.41
CA VAL A 351 8.66 -1.33 -11.43
C VAL A 351 8.26 -0.76 -12.80
N PRO A 352 8.80 -1.23 -13.96
CA PRO A 352 8.38 -0.73 -15.27
C PRO A 352 6.87 -0.82 -15.52
N GLU A 353 6.19 -1.81 -14.94
CA GLU A 353 4.74 -1.97 -15.10
C GLU A 353 3.95 -0.80 -14.51
N GLY A 354 4.41 -0.24 -13.39
CA GLY A 354 3.81 0.97 -12.81
C GLY A 354 4.02 2.20 -13.69
N ARG A 355 5.21 2.37 -14.27
CA ARG A 355 5.53 3.47 -15.20
C ARG A 355 4.69 3.36 -16.46
N GLU A 356 4.70 2.20 -17.10
CA GLU A 356 3.95 1.88 -18.32
C GLU A 356 2.44 2.14 -18.13
N PHE A 357 1.87 1.70 -17.00
CA PHE A 357 0.46 1.96 -16.68
C PHE A 357 0.17 3.46 -16.50
N ALA A 358 1.00 4.18 -15.74
CA ALA A 358 0.81 5.60 -15.51
C ALA A 358 0.93 6.42 -16.80
N GLU A 359 1.91 6.13 -17.64
CA GLU A 359 2.10 6.76 -18.95
C GLU A 359 0.91 6.48 -19.86
N ALA A 360 0.47 5.23 -19.96
CA ALA A 360 -0.67 4.86 -20.79
C ALA A 360 -1.98 5.50 -20.31
N LEU A 361 -2.22 5.54 -18.99
CA LEU A 361 -3.41 6.20 -18.44
C LEU A 361 -3.36 7.72 -18.66
N ARG A 362 -2.19 8.35 -18.49
CA ARG A 362 -2.01 9.80 -18.74
C ARG A 362 -2.27 10.16 -20.21
N ALA A 363 -1.95 9.27 -21.14
CA ALA A 363 -2.19 9.49 -22.57
C ALA A 363 -3.69 9.48 -22.95
N VAL A 364 -4.55 8.87 -22.12
CA VAL A 364 -5.98 8.69 -22.43
C VAL A 364 -6.88 9.52 -21.50
N SER A 365 -6.55 9.60 -20.21
CA SER A 365 -7.38 10.27 -19.19
C SER A 365 -7.35 11.78 -19.32
N THR A 366 -8.51 12.39 -19.10
CA THR A 366 -8.68 13.84 -18.95
C THR A 366 -8.40 14.33 -17.53
N SER A 367 -8.33 13.40 -16.56
CA SER A 367 -7.97 13.68 -15.18
C SER A 367 -6.46 13.57 -14.96
N PRO A 368 -5.88 14.25 -13.95
CA PRO A 368 -4.47 14.11 -13.63
C PRO A 368 -4.08 12.68 -13.22
N VAL A 369 -2.92 12.25 -13.70
CA VAL A 369 -2.28 10.97 -13.34
C VAL A 369 -0.89 11.27 -12.79
N VAL A 370 -0.77 11.12 -11.47
CA VAL A 370 0.47 11.32 -10.72
C VAL A 370 1.16 9.97 -10.56
N TYR A 371 2.47 9.90 -10.83
CA TYR A 371 3.28 8.71 -10.60
C TYR A 371 4.51 9.07 -9.75
N ALA A 372 4.57 8.55 -8.54
CA ALA A 372 5.70 8.71 -7.63
C ALA A 372 6.50 7.41 -7.52
N GLU A 373 7.72 7.42 -8.05
CA GLU A 373 8.69 6.35 -7.84
C GLU A 373 9.64 6.71 -6.70
N ILE A 374 9.63 5.91 -5.64
CA ILE A 374 10.36 6.20 -4.41
C ILE A 374 11.73 5.51 -4.45
N PRO A 375 12.84 6.26 -4.49
CA PRO A 375 14.18 5.68 -4.54
C PRO A 375 14.49 4.81 -3.33
N HIS A 376 15.14 3.68 -3.59
CA HIS A 376 15.53 2.68 -2.58
C HIS A 376 14.38 2.09 -1.76
N ALA A 377 13.12 2.35 -2.15
CA ALA A 377 11.97 1.76 -1.49
C ALA A 377 11.71 0.37 -2.06
N GLN A 378 11.52 -0.57 -1.14
CA GLN A 378 11.14 -1.94 -1.43
C GLN A 378 9.60 -2.03 -1.49
N HIS A 379 9.05 -3.15 -1.97
CA HIS A 379 7.64 -3.49 -1.82
C HIS A 379 7.16 -3.25 -0.37
N ALA A 380 5.91 -2.80 -0.19
CA ALA A 380 5.32 -2.53 1.14
C ALA A 380 6.07 -1.49 2.01
N PHE A 381 6.71 -0.49 1.39
CA PHE A 381 7.42 0.59 2.09
C PHE A 381 6.52 1.46 3.00
N ASP A 382 5.21 1.47 2.77
CA ASP A 382 4.20 2.24 3.50
C ASP A 382 3.57 1.48 4.68
N PHE A 383 3.91 0.21 4.87
CA PHE A 383 3.22 -0.66 5.82
C PHE A 383 3.55 -0.37 7.29
N TYR A 384 4.82 -0.08 7.59
CA TYR A 384 5.30 0.03 8.97
C TYR A 384 5.15 1.44 9.53
N TYR A 385 4.43 1.59 10.66
CA TYR A 385 4.15 2.86 11.31
C TYR A 385 5.38 3.70 11.69
N GLY A 386 6.50 3.05 12.01
CA GLY A 386 7.74 3.75 12.33
C GLY A 386 8.61 4.11 11.11
N SER A 387 8.20 3.77 9.88
CA SER A 387 8.96 4.12 8.69
C SER A 387 8.65 5.57 8.28
N PRO A 388 9.67 6.42 8.03
CA PRO A 388 9.47 7.75 7.44
C PRO A 388 8.70 7.68 6.11
N ARG A 389 8.93 6.65 5.29
CA ARG A 389 8.24 6.48 4.00
C ARG A 389 6.75 6.25 4.18
N ALA A 390 6.34 5.48 5.18
CA ALA A 390 4.92 5.29 5.49
C ALA A 390 4.24 6.61 5.88
N HIS A 391 4.94 7.47 6.60
CA HIS A 391 4.44 8.80 6.93
C HIS A 391 4.33 9.70 5.71
N TYR A 392 5.37 9.75 4.87
CA TYR A 392 5.36 10.56 3.65
C TYR A 392 4.33 10.07 2.62
N THR A 393 4.11 8.74 2.52
CA THR A 393 2.98 8.18 1.77
C THR A 393 1.67 8.74 2.29
N ALA A 394 1.41 8.67 3.59
CA ALA A 394 0.16 9.13 4.18
C ALA A 394 -0.09 10.63 3.94
N GLN A 395 0.95 11.45 4.07
CA GLN A 395 0.89 12.89 3.78
C GLN A 395 0.65 13.18 2.30
N ALA A 396 1.38 12.55 1.39
CA ALA A 396 1.21 12.79 -0.04
C ALA A 396 -0.17 12.35 -0.53
N VAL A 397 -0.68 11.22 -0.01
CA VAL A 397 -2.04 10.75 -0.31
C VAL A 397 -3.07 11.72 0.25
N GLU A 398 -2.90 12.22 1.48
CA GLU A 398 -3.75 13.26 2.04
C GLU A 398 -3.80 14.50 1.13
N GLU A 399 -2.64 15.05 0.75
CA GLU A 399 -2.56 16.25 -0.08
C GLU A 399 -3.27 16.06 -1.42
N PHE A 400 -3.01 14.92 -2.09
CA PHE A 400 -3.65 14.56 -3.34
C PHE A 400 -5.18 14.52 -3.20
N LEU A 401 -5.67 13.84 -2.17
CA LEU A 401 -7.10 13.67 -1.97
C LEU A 401 -7.81 14.96 -1.57
N TYR A 402 -7.19 15.81 -0.76
CA TYR A 402 -7.71 17.14 -0.47
C TYR A 402 -7.69 18.07 -1.68
N TRP A 403 -6.68 17.96 -2.55
CA TRP A 403 -6.68 18.66 -3.83
C TRP A 403 -7.87 18.25 -4.70
N VAL A 404 -8.16 16.95 -4.80
CA VAL A 404 -9.36 16.45 -5.51
C VAL A 404 -10.64 17.00 -4.89
N GLN A 405 -10.73 17.02 -3.56
CA GLN A 405 -11.89 17.56 -2.84
C GLN A 405 -12.10 19.05 -3.11
N ALA A 406 -11.04 19.85 -3.04
CA ALA A 406 -11.09 21.27 -3.31
C ALA A 406 -11.54 21.57 -4.76
N LYS A 407 -11.02 20.82 -5.74
CA LYS A 407 -11.40 20.99 -7.16
C LYS A 407 -12.85 20.64 -7.42
N ARG A 408 -13.38 19.59 -6.77
CA ARG A 408 -14.80 19.20 -6.91
C ARG A 408 -15.76 20.21 -6.29
N LYS A 409 -15.39 20.86 -5.18
CA LYS A 409 -16.22 21.93 -4.58
C LYS A 409 -16.33 23.19 -5.46
N VAL A 410 -15.36 23.42 -6.34
CA VAL A 410 -15.32 24.59 -7.23
C VAL A 410 -15.96 24.31 -8.59
N ALA A 411 -16.04 23.05 -9.01
CA ALA A 411 -16.74 22.69 -10.25
C ALA A 411 -18.24 23.01 -10.12
N PRO A 412 -18.83 23.81 -11.03
CA PRO A 412 -20.27 24.04 -11.00
C PRO A 412 -20.99 22.70 -11.13
N ALA A 413 -22.02 22.48 -10.31
CA ALA A 413 -22.92 21.35 -10.46
C ALA A 413 -23.49 21.39 -11.88
N SER A 414 -22.95 20.57 -12.79
CA SER A 414 -23.54 20.33 -14.09
C SER A 414 -24.88 19.65 -13.85
N GLY A 415 -25.95 20.46 -13.93
CA GLY A 415 -27.34 20.03 -13.76
C GLY A 415 -27.90 19.29 -14.95
#